data_AF-A0A1V1W4K4-F1
#
_entry.id   AF-A0A1V1W4K4-F1
#
_cell.length_a   1.000
_cell.length_b   1.000
_cell.length_c   1.000
_cell.angle_alpha   90.00
_cell.angle_beta   90.00
_cell.angle_gamma   90.00
#
_symmetry.space_group_name_H-M   'P 1'
#
loop_
_entity.id
_entity.type
_entity.pdbx_description
1 polymer ?
#
loop_
_entity_poly.entity_id
_entity_poly.type
_entity_poly.pdbx_seq_one_letter_code
_entity_poly.pdbx_strand_id
1 'polypeptide(L)'
;MRADAQRNYDRIVEVAREVFREQGYDASLDEIAKRAGVGPGTLYRHFPKRENLLDAIMQSWVDRVTAASEKALAYEGADRELLLRWFEEYVALISLHKGGPAKITSALGDPSSPILTKCQVLTSANDRVIERLREDGVLRDGVDTVQVCRLVGGIATVADQGDLDAAAVRPLLEVVADGLLR
;
A
#
# COMPACT_ATOMS: atom_id res chain seq x y z
N MET A 1 -32.66 -6.62 -0.80
CA MET A 1 -31.88 -7.86 -0.96
C MET A 1 -30.46 -7.66 -1.49
N ARG A 2 -30.20 -6.85 -2.54
CA ARG A 2 -28.79 -6.52 -2.93
C ARG A 2 -28.04 -5.66 -1.90
N ALA A 3 -28.73 -4.68 -1.30
CA ALA A 3 -28.15 -3.81 -0.27
C ALA A 3 -27.74 -4.58 1.00
N ASP A 4 -28.49 -5.61 1.39
CA ASP A 4 -28.16 -6.46 2.55
C ASP A 4 -26.93 -7.33 2.30
N ALA A 5 -26.83 -7.89 1.08
CA ALA A 5 -25.67 -8.66 0.66
C ALA A 5 -24.40 -7.78 0.62
N GLN A 6 -24.49 -6.55 0.12
CA GLN A 6 -23.38 -5.61 0.11
C GLN A 6 -22.96 -5.21 1.54
N ARG A 7 -23.90 -4.87 2.42
CA ARG A 7 -23.59 -4.55 3.82
C ARG A 7 -22.92 -5.71 4.56
N ASN A 8 -23.34 -6.94 4.29
CA ASN A 8 -22.68 -8.11 4.86
C ASN A 8 -21.28 -8.30 4.29
N TYR A 9 -21.09 -8.10 2.99
CA TYR A 9 -19.78 -8.13 2.35
C TYR A 9 -18.83 -7.12 3.00
N ASP A 10 -19.21 -5.84 3.06
CA ASP A 10 -18.37 -4.76 3.59
C ASP A 10 -17.98 -5.03 5.05
N ARG A 11 -18.96 -5.46 5.87
CA ARG A 11 -18.72 -5.79 7.28
C ARG A 11 -17.79 -6.99 7.47
N ILE A 12 -17.91 -8.02 6.63
CA ILE A 12 -16.97 -9.16 6.68
C ILE A 12 -15.55 -8.68 6.36
N VAL A 13 -15.38 -7.83 5.34
CA VAL A 13 -14.06 -7.31 4.94
C VAL A 13 -13.45 -6.44 6.04
N GLU A 14 -14.22 -5.56 6.68
CA GLU A 14 -13.76 -4.74 7.80
C GLU A 14 -13.29 -5.59 8.99
N VAL A 15 -14.12 -6.54 9.44
CA VAL A 15 -13.75 -7.42 10.56
C VAL A 15 -12.56 -8.30 10.21
N ALA A 16 -12.49 -8.80 8.97
CA ALA A 16 -11.36 -9.61 8.53
C ALA A 16 -10.04 -8.84 8.56
N ARG A 17 -10.04 -7.53 8.24
CA ARG A 17 -8.85 -6.67 8.38
C ARG A 17 -8.38 -6.59 9.82
N GLU A 18 -9.30 -6.42 10.76
CA GLU A 18 -8.96 -6.33 12.18
C GLU A 18 -8.40 -7.66 12.69
N VAL A 19 -9.03 -8.77 12.33
CA VAL A 19 -8.59 -10.11 12.72
C VAL A 19 -7.22 -10.45 12.14
N PHE A 20 -6.98 -10.16 10.85
CA PHE A 20 -5.67 -10.37 10.24
C PHE A 20 -4.59 -9.45 10.80
N ARG A 21 -4.96 -8.25 11.27
CA ARG A 21 -4.03 -7.38 11.99
C ARG A 21 -3.64 -7.97 13.36
N GLU A 22 -4.57 -8.57 14.08
CA GLU A 22 -4.33 -9.15 15.41
C GLU A 22 -3.59 -10.48 15.36
N GLN A 23 -3.95 -11.35 14.41
CA GLN A 23 -3.55 -12.76 14.40
C GLN A 23 -2.71 -13.15 13.18
N GLY A 24 -2.48 -12.22 12.25
CA GLY A 24 -1.80 -12.49 11.00
C GLY A 24 -2.69 -13.22 9.97
N TYR A 25 -2.07 -13.59 8.86
CA TYR A 25 -2.75 -14.16 7.70
C TYR A 25 -3.25 -15.59 7.88
N ASP A 26 -3.06 -16.21 9.04
CA ASP A 26 -3.51 -17.59 9.35
C ASP A 26 -4.85 -17.64 10.10
N ALA A 27 -5.41 -16.49 10.51
CA ALA A 27 -6.63 -16.41 11.32
C ALA A 27 -7.83 -17.18 10.75
N SER A 28 -8.70 -17.69 11.62
CA SER A 28 -9.81 -18.56 11.19
C SER A 28 -10.93 -17.78 10.48
N LEU A 29 -11.37 -18.28 9.32
CA LEU A 29 -12.56 -17.73 8.63
C LEU A 29 -13.83 -17.86 9.49
N ASP A 30 -13.93 -18.91 10.31
CA ASP A 30 -15.07 -19.07 11.23
C ASP A 30 -15.06 -18.03 12.35
N GLU A 31 -13.87 -17.63 12.83
CA GLU A 31 -13.75 -16.54 13.79
C GLU A 31 -14.15 -15.20 13.15
N ILE A 32 -13.72 -14.94 11.92
CA ILE A 32 -14.11 -13.76 11.16
C ILE A 32 -15.63 -13.72 10.98
N ALA A 33 -16.27 -14.83 10.59
CA ALA A 33 -17.72 -14.92 10.48
C ALA A 33 -18.42 -14.59 11.81
N LYS A 34 -17.93 -15.18 12.91
CA LYS A 34 -18.46 -14.95 14.26
C LYS A 34 -18.34 -13.48 14.68
N ARG A 35 -17.17 -12.87 14.52
CA ARG A 35 -16.93 -11.46 14.86
C ARG A 35 -17.71 -10.51 13.95
N ALA A 36 -17.88 -10.86 12.67
CA ALA A 36 -18.70 -10.11 11.73
C ALA A 36 -20.20 -10.26 11.98
N GLY A 37 -20.62 -11.16 12.87
CA GLY A 37 -22.04 -11.41 13.19
C GLY A 37 -22.80 -12.01 12.00
N VAL A 38 -22.13 -12.83 11.18
CA VAL A 38 -22.72 -13.54 10.04
C VAL A 38 -22.55 -15.05 10.21
N GLY A 39 -23.46 -15.84 9.63
CA GLY A 39 -23.31 -17.29 9.61
C GLY A 39 -22.14 -17.73 8.70
N PRO A 40 -21.45 -18.85 8.99
CA PRO A 40 -20.37 -19.36 8.14
C PRO A 40 -20.79 -19.55 6.67
N GLY A 41 -22.00 -20.06 6.43
CA GLY A 41 -22.54 -20.22 5.07
C GLY A 41 -22.83 -18.90 4.33
N THR A 42 -22.90 -17.76 5.02
CA THR A 42 -22.94 -16.43 4.40
C THR A 42 -21.53 -15.98 4.01
N LEU A 43 -20.55 -16.17 4.90
CA LEU A 43 -19.15 -15.87 4.60
C LEU A 43 -18.65 -16.70 3.41
N TYR A 44 -18.84 -18.03 3.42
CA TYR A 44 -18.42 -18.91 2.32
C TYR A 44 -19.14 -18.62 0.99
N ARG A 45 -20.35 -18.02 1.03
CA ARG A 45 -21.03 -17.58 -0.20
C ARG A 45 -20.39 -16.34 -0.81
N HIS A 46 -19.89 -15.41 0.00
CA HIS A 46 -19.18 -14.22 -0.48
C HIS A 46 -17.71 -14.51 -0.80
N PHE A 47 -17.09 -15.40 -0.02
CA PHE A 47 -15.67 -15.74 -0.08
C PHE A 47 -15.50 -17.26 -0.04
N PRO A 48 -15.70 -17.95 -1.18
CA PRO A 48 -15.61 -19.41 -1.25
C PRO A 48 -14.23 -19.94 -0.87
N LYS A 49 -13.18 -19.15 -1.12
CA LYS A 49 -11.81 -19.45 -0.72
C LYS A 49 -11.23 -18.30 0.10
N ARG A 50 -10.23 -18.60 0.93
CA ARG A 50 -9.52 -17.63 1.77
C ARG A 50 -8.91 -16.51 0.93
N GLU A 51 -8.38 -16.87 -0.24
CA GLU A 51 -7.79 -15.95 -1.20
C GLU A 51 -8.79 -14.89 -1.65
N ASN A 52 -10.08 -15.24 -1.82
CA ASN A 52 -11.09 -14.26 -2.21
C ASN A 52 -11.34 -13.20 -1.13
N LEU A 53 -11.25 -13.59 0.15
CA LEU A 53 -11.35 -12.64 1.26
C LEU A 53 -10.09 -11.78 1.36
N LEU A 54 -8.91 -12.37 1.14
CA LEU A 54 -7.66 -11.62 1.07
C LEU A 54 -7.69 -10.59 -0.07
N ASP A 55 -8.15 -10.99 -1.27
CA ASP A 55 -8.32 -10.09 -2.41
C ASP A 55 -9.25 -8.93 -2.07
N ALA A 56 -10.40 -9.21 -1.44
CA ALA A 56 -11.36 -8.17 -1.03
C ALA A 56 -10.80 -7.22 0.04
N ILE A 57 -10.03 -7.75 1.00
CA ILE A 57 -9.31 -6.94 1.98
C ILE A 57 -8.32 -6.02 1.26
N MET A 58 -7.59 -6.56 0.29
CA MET A 58 -6.59 -5.85 -0.49
C MET A 58 -7.20 -4.84 -1.46
N GLN A 59 -8.41 -5.06 -1.97
CA GLN A 59 -9.02 -4.22 -3.01
C GLN A 59 -9.08 -2.74 -2.61
N SER A 60 -9.53 -2.42 -1.39
CA SER A 60 -9.56 -1.01 -0.96
C SER A 60 -8.17 -0.37 -0.87
N TRP A 61 -7.14 -1.19 -0.59
CA TRP A 61 -5.78 -0.70 -0.57
C TRP A 61 -5.28 -0.46 -2.00
N VAL A 62 -5.61 -1.36 -2.94
CA VAL A 62 -5.35 -1.17 -4.38
C VAL A 62 -6.03 0.10 -4.90
N ASP A 63 -7.27 0.35 -4.50
CA ASP A 63 -8.01 1.55 -4.88
C ASP A 63 -7.34 2.81 -4.33
N ARG A 64 -6.85 2.76 -3.07
CA ARG A 64 -6.07 3.86 -2.47
C ARG A 64 -4.76 4.12 -3.21
N VAL A 65 -4.02 3.07 -3.57
CA VAL A 65 -2.77 3.20 -4.34
C VAL A 65 -3.06 3.81 -5.72
N THR A 66 -4.10 3.32 -6.40
CA THR A 66 -4.53 3.83 -7.70
C THR A 66 -4.88 5.31 -7.61
N ALA A 67 -5.76 5.70 -6.68
CA ALA A 67 -6.16 7.09 -6.49
C ALA A 67 -4.98 8.00 -6.11
N ALA A 68 -4.06 7.53 -5.26
CA ALA A 68 -2.86 8.29 -4.91
C ALA A 68 -1.97 8.52 -6.13
N SER A 69 -1.77 7.50 -6.97
CA SER A 69 -0.95 7.61 -8.19
C SER A 69 -1.59 8.53 -9.22
N GLU A 70 -2.91 8.47 -9.40
CA GLU A 70 -3.64 9.35 -10.32
C GLU A 70 -3.59 10.81 -9.85
N LYS A 71 -3.74 11.05 -8.54
CA LYS A 71 -3.59 12.39 -7.95
C LYS A 71 -2.18 12.95 -8.14
N ALA A 72 -1.15 12.11 -8.03
CA ALA A 72 0.23 12.52 -8.30
C ALA A 72 0.43 12.86 -9.80
N LEU A 73 -0.07 12.01 -10.70
CA LEU A 73 0.04 12.21 -12.15
C LEU A 73 -0.76 13.42 -12.67
N ALA A 74 -1.83 13.80 -11.97
CA ALA A 74 -2.64 14.97 -12.30
C ALA A 74 -2.12 16.28 -11.67
N TYR A 75 -1.00 16.25 -10.93
CA TYR A 75 -0.46 17.44 -10.31
C TYR A 75 0.28 18.31 -11.33
N GLU A 76 -0.15 19.57 -11.47
CA GLU A 76 0.38 20.53 -12.45
C GLU A 76 1.41 21.53 -11.86
N GLY A 77 1.87 21.29 -10.62
CA GLY A 77 2.87 22.15 -9.97
C GLY A 77 4.31 21.75 -10.29
N ALA A 78 5.24 22.16 -9.43
CA ALA A 78 6.65 21.85 -9.62
C ALA A 78 6.95 20.35 -9.45
N ASP A 79 7.79 19.79 -10.32
CA ASP A 79 8.13 18.35 -10.33
C ASP A 79 8.71 17.85 -9.01
N ARG A 80 9.51 18.69 -8.34
CA ARG A 80 10.01 18.41 -6.99
C ARG A 80 8.88 18.18 -6.00
N GLU A 81 7.86 19.04 -6.03
CA GLU A 81 6.71 18.92 -5.13
C GLU A 81 5.83 17.74 -5.53
N LEU A 82 5.72 17.41 -6.82
CA LEU A 82 5.07 16.18 -7.29
C LEU A 82 5.71 14.96 -6.63
N LEU A 83 7.03 14.85 -6.75
CA LEU A 83 7.80 13.71 -6.24
C LEU A 83 7.70 13.60 -4.70
N LEU A 84 7.81 14.73 -4.00
CA LEU A 84 7.67 14.76 -2.55
C LEU A 84 6.30 14.32 -2.07
N ARG A 85 5.23 14.84 -2.69
CA ARG A 85 3.86 14.44 -2.35
C ARG A 85 3.63 12.96 -2.65
N TRP A 86 4.19 12.45 -3.74
CA TRP A 86 4.15 11.02 -4.03
C TRP A 86 4.88 10.20 -2.98
N PHE A 87 6.06 10.63 -2.52
CA PHE A 87 6.79 9.94 -1.46
C PHE A 87 6.03 9.94 -0.14
N GLU A 88 5.42 11.07 0.25
CA GLU A 88 4.59 11.16 1.45
C GLU A 88 3.39 10.18 1.39
N GLU A 89 2.69 10.14 0.26
CA GLU A 89 1.57 9.20 0.04
C GLU A 89 2.07 7.74 0.01
N TYR A 90 3.22 7.47 -0.63
CA TYR A 90 3.85 6.14 -0.63
C TYR A 90 4.15 5.67 0.79
N VAL A 91 4.79 6.52 1.61
CA VAL A 91 5.08 6.24 3.03
C VAL A 91 3.78 5.94 3.77
N ALA A 92 2.73 6.74 3.58
CA ALA A 92 1.43 6.51 4.21
C ALA A 92 0.80 5.16 3.80
N LEU A 93 0.90 4.80 2.52
CA LEU A 93 0.35 3.55 1.98
C LEU A 93 1.02 2.29 2.53
N ILE A 94 2.34 2.33 2.78
CA ILE A 94 3.09 1.21 3.35
C ILE A 94 3.07 1.18 4.89
N SER A 95 2.77 2.31 5.52
CA SER A 95 2.74 2.48 6.99
C SER A 95 1.35 2.32 7.61
N LEU A 96 0.37 1.83 6.85
CA LEU A 96 -0.98 1.54 7.38
C LEU A 96 -0.98 0.56 8.56
N HIS A 97 0.07 -0.25 8.69
CA HIS A 97 0.27 -1.21 9.77
C HIS A 97 1.69 -1.09 10.30
N LYS A 98 1.86 -1.15 11.63
CA LYS A 98 3.17 -1.21 12.29
C LYS A 98 4.00 -2.37 11.71
N GLY A 99 5.25 -2.11 11.36
CA GLY A 99 6.14 -3.05 10.68
C GLY A 99 5.82 -3.31 9.20
N GLY A 100 4.79 -2.65 8.65
CA GLY A 100 4.39 -2.71 7.25
C GLY A 100 5.50 -2.28 6.29
N PRO A 101 6.17 -1.13 6.50
CA PRO A 101 7.26 -0.67 5.64
C PRO A 101 8.36 -1.72 5.48
N ALA A 102 8.88 -2.24 6.59
CA ALA A 102 9.94 -3.25 6.58
C ALA A 102 9.55 -4.48 5.75
N LYS A 103 8.33 -5.03 5.99
CA LYS A 103 7.83 -6.22 5.29
C LYS A 103 7.66 -5.97 3.79
N ILE A 104 7.01 -4.86 3.42
CA ILE A 104 6.74 -4.53 2.02
C ILE A 104 8.06 -4.28 1.28
N THR A 105 8.96 -3.48 1.86
CA THR A 105 10.25 -3.15 1.26
C THR A 105 11.13 -4.38 1.09
N SER A 106 11.17 -5.30 2.07
CA SER A 106 11.94 -6.54 1.95
C SER A 106 11.39 -7.51 0.90
N ALA A 107 10.08 -7.46 0.64
CA ALA A 107 9.41 -8.34 -0.31
C ALA A 107 9.47 -7.85 -1.76
N LEU A 108 10.03 -6.65 -2.02
CA LEU A 108 10.12 -6.10 -3.37
C LEU A 108 11.00 -6.98 -4.27
N GLY A 109 10.36 -7.57 -5.28
CA GLY A 109 11.00 -8.45 -6.27
C GLY A 109 11.07 -9.93 -5.86
N ASP A 110 10.48 -10.32 -4.73
CA ASP A 110 10.39 -11.73 -4.33
C ASP A 110 9.12 -12.40 -4.89
N PRO A 111 9.23 -13.30 -5.89
CA PRO A 111 8.07 -13.96 -6.49
C PRO A 111 7.41 -14.98 -5.55
N SER A 112 8.07 -15.37 -4.46
CA SER A 112 7.53 -16.29 -3.46
C SER A 112 6.80 -15.57 -2.31
N SER A 113 6.84 -14.24 -2.29
CA SER A 113 6.26 -13.46 -1.21
C SER A 113 4.73 -13.62 -1.14
N PRO A 114 4.16 -13.90 0.05
CA PRO A 114 2.71 -13.91 0.25
C PRO A 114 2.02 -12.56 -0.04
N ILE A 115 2.80 -11.47 -0.13
CA ILE A 115 2.32 -10.13 -0.46
C ILE A 115 2.76 -9.67 -1.86
N LEU A 116 3.14 -10.58 -2.75
CA LEU A 116 3.61 -10.27 -4.11
C LEU A 116 2.67 -9.31 -4.84
N THR A 117 1.36 -9.57 -4.84
CA THR A 117 0.36 -8.71 -5.49
C THR A 117 0.37 -7.29 -4.92
N LYS A 118 0.53 -7.14 -3.60
CA LYS A 118 0.66 -5.85 -2.93
C LYS A 118 1.90 -5.11 -3.44
N CYS A 119 3.04 -5.80 -3.46
CA CYS A 119 4.29 -5.24 -3.96
C CYS A 119 4.20 -4.83 -5.43
N GLN A 120 3.56 -5.63 -6.27
CA GLN A 120 3.37 -5.35 -7.70
C GLN A 120 2.52 -4.09 -7.91
N VAL A 121 1.36 -3.99 -7.26
CA VAL A 121 0.49 -2.81 -7.35
C VAL A 121 1.23 -1.53 -6.94
N LEU A 122 1.95 -1.57 -5.83
CA LEU A 122 2.72 -0.41 -5.36
C LEU A 122 3.87 -0.05 -6.30
N THR A 123 4.59 -1.07 -6.80
CA THR A 123 5.72 -0.86 -7.71
C THR A 123 5.24 -0.30 -9.05
N SER A 124 4.14 -0.80 -9.60
CA SER A 124 3.54 -0.26 -10.84
C SER A 124 3.06 1.17 -10.67
N ALA A 125 2.48 1.52 -9.51
CA ALA A 125 2.10 2.90 -9.22
C ALA A 125 3.33 3.83 -9.11
N ASN A 126 4.39 3.38 -8.43
CA ASN A 126 5.65 4.12 -8.36
C ASN A 126 6.27 4.30 -9.75
N ASP A 127 6.27 3.25 -10.56
CA ASP A 127 6.83 3.27 -11.92
C ASP A 127 6.17 4.32 -12.80
N ARG A 128 4.83 4.42 -12.76
CA ARG A 128 4.09 5.44 -13.52
C ARG A 128 4.49 6.87 -13.14
N VAL A 129 4.64 7.15 -11.84
CA VAL A 129 5.02 8.49 -11.36
C VAL A 129 6.47 8.81 -11.74
N ILE A 130 7.38 7.84 -11.59
CA ILE A 130 8.78 8.00 -11.99
C ILE A 130 8.92 8.14 -13.50
N GLU A 131 8.14 7.41 -14.31
CA GLU A 131 8.13 7.58 -15.77
C GLU A 131 7.66 8.96 -16.18
N ARG A 132 6.63 9.51 -15.53
CA ARG A 132 6.21 10.88 -15.81
C ARG A 132 7.34 11.89 -15.59
N LEU A 133 8.04 11.81 -14.46
CA LEU A 133 9.18 12.70 -14.17
C LEU A 133 10.38 12.46 -15.11
N ARG A 134 10.50 11.25 -15.65
CA ARG A 134 11.50 10.92 -16.68
C ARG A 134 11.16 11.58 -18.01
N GLU A 135 9.90 11.53 -18.42
CA GLU A 135 9.38 12.19 -19.62
C GLU A 135 9.52 13.72 -19.54
N ASP A 136 9.31 14.30 -18.35
CA ASP A 136 9.53 15.72 -18.09
C ASP A 136 11.03 16.11 -18.09
N GLY A 137 11.94 15.12 -18.16
CA GLY A 137 13.39 15.33 -18.34
C GLY A 137 14.12 15.80 -17.07
N VAL A 138 13.45 15.76 -15.92
CA VAL A 138 13.97 16.26 -14.65
C VAL A 138 14.68 15.21 -13.80
N LEU A 139 14.52 13.91 -14.10
CA LEU A 139 15.22 12.85 -13.37
C LEU A 139 16.68 12.71 -13.80
N ARG A 140 17.55 12.40 -12.82
CA ARG A 140 18.93 11.98 -13.09
C ARG A 140 18.95 10.67 -13.88
N ASP A 141 20.07 10.42 -14.57
CA ASP A 141 20.23 9.17 -15.31
C ASP A 141 20.35 7.97 -14.35
N GLY A 142 19.84 6.81 -14.79
CA GLY A 142 19.93 5.56 -14.03
C GLY A 142 19.03 5.47 -12.80
N VAL A 143 17.97 6.27 -12.70
CA VAL A 143 16.93 6.10 -11.65
C VAL A 143 16.13 4.84 -11.93
N ASP A 144 16.29 3.85 -11.05
CA ASP A 144 15.53 2.60 -11.03
C ASP A 144 14.37 2.68 -10.03
N THR A 145 13.17 2.30 -10.49
CA THR A 145 11.93 2.35 -9.70
C THR A 145 12.01 1.51 -8.43
N VAL A 146 12.64 0.33 -8.48
CA VAL A 146 12.76 -0.57 -7.31
C VAL A 146 13.73 0.00 -6.28
N GLN A 147 14.82 0.61 -6.71
CA GLN A 147 15.75 1.32 -5.82
C GLN A 147 15.08 2.51 -5.14
N VAL A 148 14.27 3.29 -5.85
CA VAL A 148 13.47 4.37 -5.27
C VAL A 148 12.52 3.83 -4.19
N CYS A 149 11.76 2.77 -4.49
CA CYS A 149 10.90 2.09 -3.51
C CYS A 149 11.67 1.65 -2.26
N ARG A 150 12.91 1.15 -2.42
CA ARG A 150 13.77 0.72 -1.30
C ARG A 150 14.28 1.89 -0.47
N LEU A 151 14.67 3.00 -1.10
CA LEU A 151 15.12 4.21 -0.40
C LEU A 151 14.00 4.79 0.47
N VAL A 152 12.84 5.05 -0.14
CA VAL A 152 11.67 5.62 0.55
C VAL A 152 11.11 4.63 1.58
N GLY A 153 11.06 3.34 1.24
CA GLY A 153 10.65 2.29 2.17
C GLY A 153 11.60 2.10 3.36
N GLY A 154 12.90 2.32 3.17
CA GLY A 154 13.89 2.35 4.25
C GLY A 154 13.65 3.50 5.22
N ILE A 155 13.38 4.71 4.70
CA ILE A 155 12.99 5.87 5.51
C ILE A 155 11.72 5.55 6.31
N ALA A 156 10.69 5.02 5.64
CA ALA A 156 9.45 4.61 6.30
C ALA A 156 9.67 3.54 7.38
N THR A 157 10.62 2.63 7.18
CA THR A 157 10.97 1.61 8.17
C THR A 157 11.60 2.23 9.43
N VAL A 158 12.52 3.17 9.27
CA VAL A 158 13.11 3.91 10.39
C VAL A 158 12.06 4.77 11.09
N ALA A 159 11.19 5.43 10.32
CA ALA A 159 10.09 6.23 10.86
C ALA A 159 9.12 5.40 11.69
N ASP A 160 8.71 4.25 11.16
CA ASP A 160 7.83 3.30 11.85
C ASP A 160 8.48 2.76 13.13
N GLN A 161 9.77 2.40 13.11
CA GLN A 161 10.45 1.88 14.30
C GLN A 161 10.75 2.94 15.36
N GLY A 162 11.04 4.17 14.94
CA GLY A 162 11.37 5.30 15.81
C GLY A 162 10.17 6.15 16.23
N ASP A 163 8.95 5.78 15.80
CA ASP A 163 7.72 6.56 16.01
C ASP A 163 7.86 8.03 15.56
N LEU A 164 8.54 8.24 14.44
CA LEU A 164 8.75 9.56 13.86
C LEU A 164 7.47 10.09 13.22
N ASP A 165 7.17 11.37 13.45
CA ASP A 165 6.04 12.04 12.80
C ASP A 165 6.38 12.48 11.37
N ALA A 166 5.36 12.94 10.63
CA ALA A 166 5.54 13.39 9.25
C ALA A 166 6.53 14.57 9.11
N ALA A 167 6.63 15.43 10.12
CA ALA A 167 7.54 16.58 10.10
C ALA A 167 9.00 16.14 10.22
N ALA A 168 9.28 15.07 10.99
CA ALA A 168 10.60 14.46 11.07
C ALA A 168 10.95 13.63 9.81
N VAL A 169 9.95 13.06 9.13
CA VAL A 169 10.15 12.24 7.92
C VAL A 169 10.38 13.09 6.66
N ARG A 170 9.67 14.21 6.51
CA ARG A 170 9.72 15.03 5.28
C ARG A 170 11.14 15.45 4.88
N PRO A 171 12.03 15.94 5.77
CA PRO A 171 13.39 16.28 5.39
C PRO A 171 14.21 15.10 4.82
N LEU A 172 13.93 13.88 5.28
CA LEU A 172 14.58 12.67 4.73
C LEU A 172 14.11 12.38 3.30
N LEU A 173 12.82 12.61 3.04
CA LEU A 173 12.25 12.48 1.70
C LEU A 173 12.77 13.58 0.75
N GLU A 174 13.00 14.80 1.26
CA GLU A 174 13.62 15.90 0.52
C GLU A 174 15.03 15.54 0.05
N VAL A 175 15.86 14.97 0.91
CA VAL A 175 17.21 14.51 0.51
C VAL A 175 17.12 13.47 -0.61
N VAL A 176 16.16 12.54 -0.55
CA VAL A 176 15.96 11.55 -1.62
C VAL A 176 15.47 12.22 -2.91
N ALA A 177 14.46 13.08 -2.83
CA ALA A 177 13.91 13.77 -4.01
C ALA A 177 14.98 14.63 -4.71
N ASP A 178 15.72 15.42 -3.95
CA ASP A 178 16.78 16.29 -4.46
C ASP A 178 17.94 15.47 -5.05
N GLY A 179 18.21 14.28 -4.51
CA GLY A 179 19.19 13.34 -5.07
C GLY A 179 18.71 12.56 -6.29
N LEU A 180 17.44 12.64 -6.67
CA LEU A 180 16.86 11.99 -7.86
C LEU A 180 16.61 12.96 -9.01
N LEU A 181 16.50 14.26 -8.74
CA LEU A 181 16.27 15.30 -9.72
C LEU A 181 17.61 15.88 -10.24
N ARG A 182 17.56 16.54 -11.42
CA ARG A 182 18.68 17.25 -12.05
C ARG A 182 18.82 18.68 -11.56
#